data_AF-A0A7J7KDR6-F1
#
_entry.id   AF-A0A7J7KDR6-F1
#
_cell.length_a   1.000
_cell.length_b   1.000
_cell.length_c   1.000
_cell.angle_alpha   90.00
_cell.angle_beta   90.00
_cell.angle_gamma   90.00
#
_symmetry.space_group_name_H-M   'P 1'
#
loop_
_entity.id
_entity.type
_entity.pdbx_description
1 polymer ?
#
loop_
_entity_poly.entity_id
_entity_poly.type
_entity_poly.pdbx_seq_one_letter_code
_entity_poly.pdbx_strand_id
1 'polypeptide(L)'
;MSRSTVLDQEFGQFDDDSLRIVAEAQLRNYGSFMEEYASQLRDIEDALDDRVAETWDFTLDPIALQCIPYEQTSLLSLICTDNKVFNKVITVLSALCCEINTLKYEAETKFYPAVLFYGEGVKAGSDSDGDAQILMGRMISTLQELYCFVTRCYDVAKNTVQQLSALHCGVKNSSSMLDVTQVHFLPMFEHLAELLKILITLDEVIGGHTILKEHWTLYKRMLKSVHHNPTKFGFTEESLKPFERLILQLEMALFEGNIFSNCVDGRFDDMSRGAHVSKNSTLAEEMAHVIKTLFSFIEPMIGEPTETDQRFKFVGLCGLYVLYIRLYQTSDKKLFRQFWDSFRRVPGIQLTGNVMWFPNQFLTKMLPKMMNTLDRKAKLIVSSAKTQWLNTRTVNLLKDAQTMKARANVWMIQMESHFQSSGTVLENLDKRCLLFRQGLFIARSINHMVTSIMNMHMYENRAMTKSLVIQLCGLIELLKAVQMTFHRRTMLIAQSVNHIAQRLSFLALVSLGAAKWYGFTNSY
;
A
#
# COMPACT_ATOMS: atom_id res chain seq x y z
N MET A 1 -34.33 23.63 -36.66
CA MET A 1 -33.15 23.01 -36.01
C MET A 1 -33.30 22.84 -34.49
N SER A 2 -34.39 23.29 -33.85
CA SER A 2 -34.64 23.12 -32.41
C SER A 2 -35.48 21.90 -32.03
N ARG A 3 -35.94 21.09 -32.99
CA ARG A 3 -36.79 19.90 -32.75
C ARG A 3 -36.02 18.57 -32.72
N SER A 4 -34.84 18.47 -33.36
CA SER A 4 -34.03 17.25 -33.32
C SER A 4 -33.26 17.11 -32.00
N THR A 5 -32.77 18.21 -31.44
CA THR A 5 -32.07 18.24 -30.15
C THR A 5 -32.95 17.90 -28.95
N VAL A 6 -34.26 18.18 -29.01
CA VAL A 6 -35.22 17.81 -27.94
C VAL A 6 -35.58 16.33 -28.03
N LEU A 7 -35.77 15.80 -29.25
CA LEU A 7 -36.02 14.37 -29.46
C LEU A 7 -34.80 13.53 -29.08
N ASP A 8 -33.57 13.94 -29.42
CA ASP A 8 -32.36 13.20 -29.02
C ASP A 8 -32.11 13.24 -27.50
N GLN A 9 -32.53 14.30 -26.79
CA GLN A 9 -32.50 14.36 -25.32
C GLN A 9 -33.59 13.49 -24.67
N GLU A 10 -34.79 13.47 -25.23
CA GLU A 10 -35.89 12.60 -24.77
C GLU A 10 -35.59 11.13 -25.06
N PHE A 11 -35.04 10.79 -26.23
CA PHE A 11 -34.61 9.44 -26.57
C PHE A 11 -33.41 8.99 -25.73
N GLY A 12 -32.44 9.87 -25.45
CA GLY A 12 -31.33 9.57 -24.54
C GLY A 12 -31.79 9.32 -23.10
N GLN A 13 -32.78 10.06 -22.59
CA GLN A 13 -33.40 9.78 -21.29
C GLN A 13 -34.20 8.47 -21.29
N PHE A 14 -34.92 8.18 -22.38
CA PHE A 14 -35.72 6.95 -22.51
C PHE A 14 -34.82 5.70 -22.61
N ASP A 15 -33.69 5.82 -23.30
CA ASP A 15 -32.70 4.74 -23.45
C ASP A 15 -31.97 4.49 -22.12
N ASP A 16 -31.63 5.54 -21.36
CA ASP A 16 -31.01 5.44 -20.03
C ASP A 16 -31.97 4.84 -18.97
N ASP A 17 -33.25 5.23 -18.99
CA ASP A 17 -34.27 4.60 -18.13
C ASP A 17 -34.54 3.15 -18.55
N SER A 18 -34.52 2.84 -19.85
CA SER A 18 -34.68 1.46 -20.33
C SER A 18 -33.48 0.57 -19.99
N LEU A 19 -32.25 1.09 -20.07
CA LEU A 19 -31.03 0.42 -19.65
C LEU A 19 -31.03 0.17 -18.14
N ARG A 20 -31.53 1.12 -17.35
CA ARG A 20 -31.72 0.96 -15.90
C ARG A 20 -32.74 -0.14 -15.60
N ILE A 21 -33.88 -0.16 -16.29
CA ILE A 21 -34.91 -1.19 -16.13
C ILE A 21 -34.38 -2.58 -16.52
N VAL A 22 -33.62 -2.67 -17.63
CA VAL A 22 -32.99 -3.93 -18.07
C VAL A 22 -31.92 -4.39 -17.08
N ALA A 23 -31.11 -3.48 -16.55
CA ALA A 23 -30.10 -3.79 -15.53
C ALA A 23 -30.76 -4.26 -14.22
N GLU A 24 -31.83 -3.60 -13.77
CA GLU A 24 -32.61 -4.02 -12.61
C GLU A 24 -33.26 -5.39 -12.83
N ALA A 25 -33.80 -5.66 -14.01
CA ALA A 25 -34.35 -6.96 -14.36
C ALA A 25 -33.28 -8.05 -14.34
N GLN A 26 -32.09 -7.78 -14.89
CA GLN A 26 -31.00 -8.74 -14.93
C GLN A 26 -30.41 -9.01 -13.54
N LEU A 27 -30.24 -7.96 -12.73
CA LEU A 27 -29.84 -8.07 -11.33
C LEU A 27 -30.88 -8.85 -10.51
N ARG A 28 -32.17 -8.67 -10.80
CA ARG A 28 -33.26 -9.40 -10.13
C ARG A 28 -33.27 -10.87 -10.53
N ASN A 29 -33.11 -11.19 -11.81
CA ASN A 29 -33.03 -12.57 -12.30
C ASN A 29 -31.82 -13.30 -11.70
N TYR A 30 -30.65 -12.66 -11.73
CA TYR A 30 -29.45 -13.23 -11.12
C TYR A 30 -29.56 -13.33 -9.59
N GLY A 31 -30.22 -12.36 -8.94
CA GLY A 31 -30.57 -12.40 -7.53
C GLY A 31 -31.43 -13.60 -7.18
N SER A 32 -32.51 -13.83 -7.95
CA SER A 32 -33.40 -14.98 -7.74
C SER A 32 -32.69 -16.32 -7.90
N PHE A 33 -31.81 -16.44 -8.90
CA PHE A 33 -30.97 -17.63 -9.08
C PHE A 33 -30.06 -17.89 -7.88
N MET A 34 -29.40 -16.85 -7.38
CA MET A 34 -28.50 -16.98 -6.22
C MET A 34 -29.28 -17.28 -4.93
N GLU A 35 -30.50 -16.75 -4.77
CA GLU A 35 -31.37 -17.09 -3.64
C GLU A 35 -31.83 -18.54 -3.69
N GLU A 36 -32.25 -19.03 -4.86
CA GLU A 36 -32.62 -20.42 -5.07
C GLU A 36 -31.42 -21.35 -4.82
N TYR A 37 -30.24 -21.00 -5.33
CA TYR A 37 -29.00 -21.74 -5.11
C TYR A 37 -28.56 -21.71 -3.63
N ALA A 38 -28.71 -20.56 -2.95
CA ALA A 38 -28.42 -20.46 -1.52
C ALA A 38 -29.41 -21.27 -0.68
N SER A 39 -30.68 -21.35 -1.10
CA SER A 39 -31.67 -22.23 -0.46
C SER A 39 -31.27 -23.68 -0.63
N GLN A 40 -30.90 -24.10 -1.85
CA GLN A 40 -30.41 -25.47 -2.11
C GLN A 40 -29.19 -25.81 -1.26
N LEU A 41 -28.23 -24.89 -1.13
CA LEU A 41 -27.06 -25.07 -0.25
C LEU A 41 -27.45 -25.22 1.22
N ARG A 42 -28.42 -24.44 1.69
CA ARG A 42 -28.93 -24.53 3.06
C ARG A 42 -29.68 -25.84 3.29
N ASP A 43 -30.49 -26.28 2.33
CA ASP A 43 -31.18 -27.57 2.40
C ASP A 43 -30.17 -28.73 2.45
N ILE A 44 -29.04 -28.61 1.74
CA ILE A 44 -27.92 -29.55 1.81
C ILE A 44 -27.22 -29.49 3.18
N GLU A 45 -26.98 -28.28 3.71
CA GLU A 45 -26.39 -28.06 5.04
C GLU A 45 -27.26 -28.65 6.14
N ASP A 46 -28.56 -28.32 6.17
CA ASP A 46 -29.55 -28.83 7.11
C ASP A 46 -29.66 -30.37 7.02
N ALA A 47 -29.52 -30.96 5.82
CA ALA A 47 -29.49 -32.41 5.63
C ALA A 47 -28.18 -33.08 6.09
N LEU A 48 -27.08 -32.33 6.20
CA LEU A 48 -25.79 -32.77 6.71
C LEU A 48 -25.64 -32.55 8.21
N ASP A 49 -26.46 -31.67 8.81
CA ASP A 49 -26.35 -31.18 10.18
C ASP A 49 -26.58 -32.26 11.26
N ASP A 50 -27.27 -33.36 10.93
CA ASP A 50 -27.34 -34.54 11.82
C ASP A 50 -25.96 -35.23 12.02
N ARG A 51 -24.93 -34.86 11.25
CA ARG A 51 -23.58 -35.46 11.32
C ARG A 51 -22.42 -34.46 11.35
N VAL A 52 -22.63 -33.18 11.05
CA VAL A 52 -21.58 -32.16 11.10
C VAL A 52 -21.70 -31.42 12.43
N ALA A 53 -20.91 -31.84 13.40
CA ALA A 53 -20.91 -31.30 14.76
C ALA A 53 -20.86 -29.76 14.83
N GLU A 54 -21.35 -29.21 15.95
CA GLU A 54 -21.44 -27.79 16.40
C GLU A 54 -20.15 -26.94 16.33
N THR A 55 -19.18 -27.26 15.49
CA THR A 55 -17.91 -26.54 15.40
C THR A 55 -17.48 -26.43 13.94
N TRP A 56 -18.04 -25.45 13.23
CA TRP A 56 -17.21 -24.63 12.35
C TRP A 56 -16.14 -23.97 13.24
N ASP A 57 -15.13 -24.75 13.62
CA ASP A 57 -13.98 -24.26 14.36
C ASP A 57 -13.11 -23.49 13.38
N PHE A 58 -13.15 -22.16 13.51
CA PHE A 58 -12.32 -21.22 12.75
C PHE A 58 -10.82 -21.57 12.76
N THR A 59 -10.34 -22.33 13.74
CA THR A 59 -8.94 -22.77 13.83
C THR A 59 -8.65 -24.06 13.07
N LEU A 60 -9.69 -24.81 12.68
CA LEU A 60 -9.59 -26.11 12.01
C LEU A 60 -10.13 -26.11 10.58
N ASP A 61 -10.78 -25.04 10.12
CA ASP A 61 -11.37 -24.81 8.78
C ASP A 61 -10.68 -25.68 7.69
N PRO A 62 -11.17 -26.91 7.44
CA PRO A 62 -10.43 -27.86 6.61
C PRO A 62 -10.54 -27.50 5.13
N ILE A 63 -11.51 -26.65 4.77
CA ILE A 63 -11.76 -26.16 3.42
C ILE A 63 -12.00 -24.65 3.50
N ALA A 64 -11.02 -23.87 3.07
CA ALA A 64 -11.15 -22.42 2.92
C ALA A 64 -11.27 -22.06 1.43
N LEU A 65 -12.39 -21.44 1.03
CA LEU A 65 -12.58 -20.93 -0.32
C LEU A 65 -12.04 -19.50 -0.41
N GLN A 66 -10.97 -19.31 -1.18
CA GLN A 66 -10.37 -17.99 -1.38
C GLN A 66 -10.82 -17.38 -2.71
N CYS A 67 -11.74 -16.42 -2.66
CA CYS A 67 -12.19 -15.67 -3.83
C CYS A 67 -11.29 -14.45 -4.06
N ILE A 68 -10.14 -14.64 -4.71
CA ILE A 68 -9.28 -13.54 -5.15
C ILE A 68 -9.70 -13.13 -6.57
N PRO A 69 -9.90 -11.84 -6.88
CA PRO A 69 -10.11 -11.41 -8.25
C PRO A 69 -8.89 -11.77 -9.09
N TYR A 70 -9.12 -12.52 -10.18
CA TYR A 70 -8.09 -12.91 -11.14
C TYR A 70 -8.50 -12.42 -12.52
N GLU A 71 -7.65 -11.59 -13.13
CA GLU A 71 -7.87 -11.10 -14.49
C GLU A 71 -7.50 -12.21 -15.49
N GLN A 72 -8.50 -12.68 -16.25
CA GLN A 72 -8.32 -13.73 -17.26
C GLN A 72 -7.85 -13.17 -18.62
N THR A 73 -7.87 -11.84 -18.77
CA THR A 73 -7.60 -11.14 -20.01
C THR A 73 -6.17 -10.60 -20.02
N SER A 74 -5.48 -10.70 -21.16
CA SER A 74 -4.15 -10.09 -21.29
C SER A 74 -4.26 -8.56 -21.31
N LEU A 75 -3.19 -7.87 -20.88
CA LEU A 75 -3.12 -6.42 -20.94
C LEU A 75 -3.36 -5.87 -22.36
N LEU A 76 -2.85 -6.57 -23.37
CA LEU A 76 -3.01 -6.19 -24.79
C LEU A 76 -4.47 -6.26 -25.25
N SER A 77 -5.23 -7.24 -24.75
CA SER A 77 -6.66 -7.35 -25.05
C SER A 77 -7.52 -6.34 -24.30
N LEU A 78 -7.09 -5.88 -23.12
CA LEU A 78 -7.76 -4.79 -22.40
C LEU A 78 -7.55 -3.43 -23.09
N ILE A 79 -6.42 -3.25 -23.79
CA ILE A 79 -6.05 -1.99 -24.45
C ILE A 79 -6.25 -2.14 -25.97
N CYS A 80 -7.52 -2.10 -26.39
CA CYS A 80 -7.89 -2.23 -27.79
C CYS A 80 -8.69 -1.01 -28.26
N THR A 81 -7.99 0.09 -28.56
CA THR A 81 -8.58 1.26 -29.24
C THR A 81 -8.11 1.36 -30.70
N ASP A 82 -8.76 2.18 -31.51
CA ASP A 82 -8.34 2.42 -32.91
C ASP A 82 -7.01 3.17 -33.00
N ASN A 83 -6.61 3.88 -31.94
CA ASN A 83 -5.36 4.62 -31.90
C ASN A 83 -4.20 3.72 -31.46
N LYS A 84 -3.44 3.23 -32.45
CA LYS A 84 -2.27 2.37 -32.23
C LYS A 84 -1.18 3.03 -31.37
N VAL A 85 -1.01 4.36 -31.45
CA VAL A 85 0.00 5.08 -30.66
C VAL A 85 -0.43 5.13 -29.20
N PHE A 86 -1.69 5.48 -28.96
CA PHE A 86 -2.29 5.45 -27.63
C PHE A 86 -2.21 4.05 -27.00
N ASN A 87 -2.57 3.00 -27.76
CA ASN A 87 -2.48 1.62 -27.25
C ASN A 87 -1.06 1.27 -26.81
N LYS A 88 -0.04 1.66 -27.58
CA LYS A 88 1.37 1.44 -27.21
C LYS A 88 1.73 2.15 -25.91
N VAL A 89 1.39 3.44 -25.80
CA VAL A 89 1.67 4.25 -24.60
C VAL A 89 1.01 3.63 -23.37
N ILE A 90 -0.31 3.38 -23.42
CA ILE A 90 -1.03 2.82 -22.28
C ILE A 90 -0.55 1.42 -21.96
N THR A 91 -0.20 0.59 -22.95
CA THR A 91 0.35 -0.75 -22.70
C THR A 91 1.64 -0.67 -21.90
N VAL A 92 2.56 0.23 -22.27
CA VAL A 92 3.83 0.41 -21.55
C VAL A 92 3.59 0.92 -20.12
N LEU A 93 2.73 1.94 -19.96
CA LEU A 93 2.41 2.50 -18.65
C LEU A 93 1.71 1.48 -17.74
N SER A 94 0.73 0.75 -18.25
CA SER A 94 0.03 -0.28 -17.50
C SER A 94 0.94 -1.47 -17.16
N ALA A 95 1.83 -1.88 -18.07
CA ALA A 95 2.81 -2.93 -17.79
C ALA A 95 3.75 -2.53 -16.62
N LEU A 96 4.18 -1.26 -16.58
CA LEU A 96 4.97 -0.73 -15.46
C LEU A 96 4.18 -0.73 -14.14
N CYS A 97 2.89 -0.34 -14.15
CA CYS A 97 2.04 -0.43 -12.97
C CYS A 97 1.88 -1.88 -12.47
N CYS A 98 1.64 -2.84 -13.37
CA CYS A 98 1.56 -4.27 -13.03
C CYS A 98 2.88 -4.79 -12.44
N GLU A 99 4.00 -4.38 -13.02
CA GLU A 99 5.32 -4.73 -12.50
C GLU A 99 5.56 -4.18 -11.11
N ILE A 100 5.22 -2.91 -10.84
CA ILE A 100 5.32 -2.32 -9.51
C ILE A 100 4.45 -3.08 -8.50
N ASN A 101 3.24 -3.48 -8.88
CA ASN A 101 2.37 -4.28 -8.01
C ASN A 101 2.96 -5.66 -7.71
N THR A 102 3.66 -6.26 -8.69
CA THR A 102 4.38 -7.53 -8.50
C THR A 102 5.53 -7.36 -7.52
N LEU A 103 6.33 -6.30 -7.67
CA LEU A 103 7.43 -5.98 -6.76
C LEU A 103 6.93 -5.68 -5.34
N LYS A 104 5.79 -5.00 -5.21
CA LYS A 104 5.13 -4.79 -3.92
C LYS A 104 4.76 -6.11 -3.26
N TYR A 105 4.09 -6.99 -3.99
CA TYR A 105 3.68 -8.28 -3.47
C TYR A 105 4.89 -9.11 -3.02
N GLU A 106 5.96 -9.13 -3.81
CA GLU A 106 7.21 -9.82 -3.46
C GLU A 106 7.86 -9.23 -2.20
N ALA A 107 7.92 -7.89 -2.07
CA ALA A 107 8.44 -7.25 -0.88
C ALA A 107 7.65 -7.62 0.39
N GLU A 108 6.31 -7.54 0.33
CA GLU A 108 5.43 -7.77 1.46
C GLU A 108 5.37 -9.23 1.91
N THR A 109 5.50 -10.18 0.99
CA THR A 109 5.36 -11.61 1.29
C THR A 109 6.68 -12.34 1.53
N LYS A 110 7.77 -11.88 0.90
CA LYS A 110 9.07 -12.55 0.95
C LYS A 110 10.08 -11.76 1.76
N PHE A 111 10.37 -10.52 1.37
CA PHE A 111 11.53 -9.81 1.90
C PHE A 111 11.30 -9.14 3.25
N TYR A 112 10.17 -8.48 3.49
CA TYR A 112 9.90 -7.91 4.82
C TYR A 112 9.89 -8.98 5.91
N PRO A 113 9.15 -10.10 5.76
CA PRO A 113 9.13 -11.13 6.80
C PRO A 113 10.50 -11.78 6.99
N ALA A 114 11.21 -12.08 5.90
CA ALA A 114 12.54 -12.73 5.97
C ALA A 114 13.55 -11.89 6.76
N VAL A 115 13.51 -10.56 6.62
CA VAL A 115 14.40 -9.67 7.38
C VAL A 115 13.87 -9.45 8.80
N LEU A 116 12.57 -9.19 8.97
CA LEU A 116 11.96 -8.88 10.28
C LEU A 116 12.09 -10.00 11.31
N PHE A 117 11.96 -11.25 10.87
CA PHE A 117 12.01 -12.43 11.75
C PHE A 117 13.40 -13.07 11.81
N TYR A 118 14.44 -12.39 11.32
CA TYR A 118 15.79 -12.92 11.38
C TYR A 118 16.25 -13.08 12.84
N GLY A 119 16.63 -14.30 13.21
CA GLY A 119 17.05 -14.64 14.58
C GLY A 119 15.92 -15.06 15.50
N GLU A 120 14.65 -14.94 15.07
CA GLU A 120 13.50 -15.51 15.80
C GLU A 120 13.53 -17.05 15.70
N GLY A 121 13.48 -17.74 16.84
CA GLY A 121 13.55 -19.20 16.91
C GLY A 121 14.91 -19.78 17.31
N VAL A 122 15.94 -18.95 17.54
CA VAL A 122 17.16 -19.39 18.24
C VAL A 122 16.83 -19.59 19.72
N LYS A 123 17.10 -20.79 20.27
CA LYS A 123 16.82 -21.08 21.68
C LYS A 123 17.71 -20.21 22.56
N ALA A 124 17.11 -19.43 23.46
CA ALA A 124 17.85 -18.68 24.46
C ALA A 124 18.77 -19.63 25.25
N GLY A 125 20.09 -19.42 25.17
CA GLY A 125 21.10 -20.27 25.81
C GLY A 125 21.86 -21.24 24.89
N SER A 126 21.60 -21.26 23.58
CA SER A 126 22.45 -21.95 22.60
C SER A 126 23.48 -21.01 21.95
N ASP A 127 24.07 -20.09 22.71
CA ASP A 127 25.10 -19.17 22.20
C ASP A 127 26.46 -19.89 22.18
N SER A 128 26.62 -20.88 21.29
CA SER A 128 27.95 -21.40 21.00
C SER A 128 28.70 -20.44 20.09
N ASP A 129 30.01 -20.30 20.30
CA ASP A 129 30.84 -19.41 19.48
C ASP A 129 30.77 -19.85 18.00
N GLY A 130 30.25 -18.99 17.13
CA GLY A 130 30.07 -19.28 15.70
C GLY A 130 28.62 -19.35 15.20
N ASP A 131 27.62 -19.47 16.07
CA ASP A 131 26.22 -19.63 15.63
C ASP A 131 25.69 -18.42 14.84
N ALA A 132 26.05 -17.21 15.27
CA ALA A 132 25.71 -15.98 14.55
C ALA A 132 26.25 -15.97 13.11
N GLN A 133 27.47 -16.48 12.90
CA GLN A 133 28.13 -16.55 11.61
C GLN A 133 27.49 -17.63 10.72
N ILE A 134 27.05 -18.76 11.29
CA ILE A 134 26.33 -19.81 10.56
C ILE A 134 24.96 -19.29 10.11
N LEU A 135 24.21 -18.64 11.01
CA LEU A 135 22.92 -18.03 10.69
C LEU A 135 23.05 -16.97 9.59
N MET A 136 24.05 -16.09 9.69
CA MET A 136 24.31 -15.09 8.66
C MET A 136 24.73 -15.76 7.34
N GLY A 137 25.56 -16.80 7.39
CA GLY A 137 25.96 -17.58 6.22
C GLY A 137 24.77 -18.15 5.45
N ARG A 138 23.73 -18.63 6.15
CA ARG A 138 22.46 -19.09 5.55
C ARG A 138 21.62 -17.94 4.99
N MET A 139 21.74 -16.75 5.58
CA MET A 139 21.01 -15.56 5.15
C MET A 139 21.62 -14.88 3.91
N ILE A 140 22.88 -15.17 3.56
CA ILE A 140 23.57 -14.53 2.42
C ILE A 140 22.80 -14.70 1.10
N SER A 141 22.26 -15.88 0.80
CA SER A 141 21.49 -16.09 -0.44
C SER A 141 20.25 -15.19 -0.50
N THR A 142 19.52 -15.10 0.62
CA THR A 142 18.35 -14.22 0.74
C THR A 142 18.73 -12.75 0.60
N LEU A 143 19.87 -12.33 1.16
CA LEU A 143 20.39 -10.96 1.01
C LEU A 143 20.82 -10.67 -0.44
N GLN A 144 21.36 -11.65 -1.14
CA GLN A 144 21.68 -11.51 -2.56
C GLN A 144 20.41 -11.37 -3.42
N GLU A 145 19.38 -12.18 -3.15
CA GLU A 145 18.08 -12.02 -3.81
C GLU A 145 17.46 -10.65 -3.50
N LEU A 146 17.55 -10.19 -2.25
CA LEU A 146 17.09 -8.86 -1.86
C LEU A 146 17.86 -7.75 -2.60
N TYR A 147 19.17 -7.90 -2.78
CA TYR A 147 19.96 -6.97 -3.58
C TYR A 147 19.50 -6.91 -5.04
N CYS A 148 19.24 -8.07 -5.67
CA CYS A 148 18.70 -8.13 -7.02
C CYS A 148 17.31 -7.48 -7.11
N PHE A 149 16.45 -7.75 -6.12
CA PHE A 149 15.13 -7.11 -6.00
C PHE A 149 15.23 -5.59 -5.91
N VAL A 150 16.08 -5.07 -5.02
CA VAL A 150 16.32 -3.63 -4.87
C VAL A 150 16.82 -3.01 -6.17
N THR A 151 17.74 -3.68 -6.86
CA THR A 151 18.24 -3.24 -8.16
C THR A 151 17.12 -3.18 -9.21
N ARG A 152 16.23 -4.18 -9.23
CA ARG A 152 15.06 -4.19 -10.12
C ARG A 152 14.12 -3.01 -9.83
N CYS A 153 13.88 -2.70 -8.56
CA CYS A 153 13.11 -1.53 -8.17
C CYS A 153 13.72 -0.22 -8.72
N TYR A 154 15.06 -0.08 -8.70
CA TYR A 154 15.72 1.09 -9.27
C TYR A 154 15.49 1.21 -10.78
N ASP A 155 15.61 0.10 -11.50
CA ASP A 155 15.39 0.07 -12.95
C ASP A 155 13.94 0.44 -13.32
N VAL A 156 12.96 -0.07 -12.56
CA VAL A 156 11.54 0.22 -12.78
C VAL A 156 11.21 1.67 -12.43
N ALA A 157 11.73 2.20 -11.33
CA ALA A 157 11.58 3.62 -10.98
C ALA A 157 12.17 4.52 -12.07
N LYS A 158 13.38 4.20 -12.53
CA LYS A 158 14.05 4.91 -13.61
C LYS A 158 13.24 4.87 -14.90
N ASN A 159 12.81 3.68 -15.33
CA ASN A 159 12.02 3.53 -16.54
C ASN A 159 10.71 4.31 -16.45
N THR A 160 10.00 4.24 -15.32
CA THR A 160 8.74 4.98 -15.10
C THR A 160 8.92 6.48 -15.30
N VAL A 161 9.94 7.07 -14.67
CA VAL A 161 10.23 8.51 -14.81
C VAL A 161 10.67 8.86 -16.24
N GLN A 162 11.43 8.00 -16.91
CA GLN A 162 11.84 8.20 -18.30
C GLN A 162 10.65 8.15 -19.27
N GLN A 163 9.71 7.22 -19.09
CA GLN A 163 8.49 7.16 -19.90
C GLN A 163 7.63 8.40 -19.70
N LEU A 164 7.46 8.86 -18.44
CA LEU A 164 6.74 10.10 -18.16
C LEU A 164 7.43 11.31 -18.81
N SER A 165 8.77 11.37 -18.77
CA SER A 165 9.53 12.44 -19.42
C SER A 165 9.35 12.45 -20.94
N ALA A 166 9.31 11.28 -21.56
CA ALA A 166 9.07 11.15 -22.99
C ALA A 166 7.65 11.58 -23.41
N LEU A 167 6.65 11.40 -22.53
CA LEU A 167 5.28 11.86 -22.77
C LEU A 167 5.14 13.38 -22.60
N HIS A 168 5.74 13.92 -21.55
CA HIS A 168 5.70 15.36 -21.25
C HIS A 168 6.80 16.13 -21.98
N CYS A 169 6.87 16.01 -23.31
CA CYS A 169 7.80 16.79 -24.12
C CYS A 169 7.23 18.19 -24.38
N GLY A 170 7.98 19.24 -24.02
CA GLY A 170 7.57 20.62 -24.28
C GLY A 170 7.44 20.90 -25.78
N VAL A 171 6.52 21.80 -26.15
CA VAL A 171 6.13 22.19 -27.53
C VAL A 171 7.31 22.47 -28.49
N LYS A 172 8.49 22.77 -27.97
CA LYS A 172 9.70 23.09 -28.75
C LYS A 172 10.51 21.87 -29.21
N ASN A 173 10.27 20.67 -28.66
CA ASN A 173 10.87 19.43 -29.12
C ASN A 173 9.85 18.69 -29.98
N SER A 174 10.06 18.75 -31.29
CA SER A 174 9.28 18.10 -32.33
C SER A 174 8.96 16.64 -31.96
N SER A 175 7.69 16.26 -32.14
CA SER A 175 7.09 14.92 -31.96
C SER A 175 6.79 14.46 -30.52
N SER A 176 5.86 15.11 -29.81
CA SER A 176 5.10 14.34 -28.81
C SER A 176 4.24 13.32 -29.57
N MET A 177 4.43 12.03 -29.29
CA MET A 177 3.65 10.96 -29.93
C MET A 177 2.14 11.06 -29.62
N LEU A 178 1.80 11.76 -28.53
CA LEU A 178 0.46 11.97 -28.04
C LEU A 178 0.38 13.37 -27.41
N ASP A 179 -0.73 14.07 -27.61
CA ASP A 179 -1.03 15.27 -26.83
C ASP A 179 -1.55 14.83 -25.45
N VAL A 180 -0.81 15.18 -24.40
CA VAL A 180 -1.13 14.86 -23.00
C VAL A 180 -1.49 16.10 -22.20
N THR A 181 -1.82 17.20 -22.88
CA THR A 181 -2.25 18.44 -22.22
C THR A 181 -3.48 18.14 -21.36
N GLN A 182 -3.47 18.58 -20.09
CA GLN A 182 -4.50 18.29 -19.07
C GLN A 182 -4.64 16.81 -18.66
N VAL A 183 -3.69 15.93 -19.03
CA VAL A 183 -3.66 14.53 -18.58
C VAL A 183 -2.53 14.35 -17.57
N HIS A 184 -2.90 14.10 -16.31
CA HIS A 184 -1.94 14.07 -15.19
C HIS A 184 -1.34 12.70 -14.89
N PHE A 185 -1.84 11.63 -15.50
CA PHE A 185 -1.42 10.24 -15.25
C PHE A 185 -1.28 9.87 -13.76
N LEU A 186 -2.23 10.33 -12.93
CA LEU A 186 -2.22 10.15 -11.47
C LEU A 186 -1.87 8.71 -11.03
N PRO A 187 -2.43 7.64 -11.64
CA PRO A 187 -2.11 6.27 -11.25
C PRO A 187 -0.61 5.93 -11.39
N MET A 188 0.10 6.49 -12.38
CA MET A 188 1.53 6.24 -12.55
C MET A 188 2.34 6.78 -11.37
N PHE A 189 2.01 7.99 -10.92
CA PHE A 189 2.66 8.61 -9.77
C PHE A 189 2.30 7.91 -8.46
N GLU A 190 1.07 7.40 -8.32
CA GLU A 190 0.68 6.58 -7.17
C GLU A 190 1.47 5.27 -7.11
N HIS A 191 1.63 4.56 -8.23
CA HIS A 191 2.46 3.34 -8.28
C HIS A 191 3.94 3.68 -8.05
N LEU A 192 4.46 4.76 -8.63
CA LEU A 192 5.83 5.20 -8.35
C LEU A 192 6.03 5.53 -6.87
N ALA A 193 5.08 6.23 -6.24
CA ALA A 193 5.10 6.50 -4.80
C ALA A 193 5.09 5.21 -3.97
N GLU A 194 4.31 4.20 -4.39
CA GLU A 194 4.27 2.88 -3.75
C GLU A 194 5.62 2.14 -3.86
N LEU A 195 6.27 2.19 -5.03
CA LEU A 195 7.61 1.64 -5.22
C LEU A 195 8.64 2.32 -4.31
N LEU A 196 8.58 3.66 -4.21
CA LEU A 196 9.45 4.41 -3.31
C LEU A 196 9.19 4.09 -1.84
N LYS A 197 7.92 3.88 -1.44
CA LYS A 197 7.54 3.42 -0.10
C LYS A 197 8.18 2.06 0.22
N ILE A 198 8.24 1.14 -0.74
CA ILE A 198 8.90 -0.17 -0.53
C ILE A 198 10.36 0.02 -0.14
N LEU A 199 11.08 0.86 -0.89
CA LEU A 199 12.50 1.14 -0.63
C LEU A 199 12.71 1.81 0.73
N ILE A 200 11.85 2.78 1.10
CA ILE A 200 11.86 3.40 2.44
C ILE A 200 11.62 2.34 3.52
N THR A 201 10.68 1.43 3.30
CA THR A 201 10.34 0.38 4.27
C THR A 201 11.50 -0.59 4.46
N LEU A 202 12.21 -0.97 3.40
CA LEU A 202 13.41 -1.80 3.50
C LEU A 202 14.52 -1.12 4.30
N ASP A 203 14.76 0.17 4.07
CA ASP A 203 15.74 0.95 4.85
C ASP A 203 15.41 0.95 6.34
N GLU A 204 14.14 1.15 6.71
CA GLU A 204 13.72 1.15 8.12
C GLU A 204 13.74 -0.25 8.76
N VAL A 205 13.34 -1.29 8.01
CA VAL A 205 13.35 -2.68 8.48
C VAL A 205 14.78 -3.15 8.78
N ILE A 206 15.70 -2.97 7.81
CA ILE A 206 17.12 -3.33 8.00
C ILE A 206 17.75 -2.39 9.04
N GLY A 207 17.42 -1.10 8.97
CA GLY A 207 17.91 -0.07 9.88
C GLY A 207 17.57 -0.33 11.35
N GLY A 208 16.37 -0.81 11.63
CA GLY A 208 15.89 -1.12 12.97
C GLY A 208 16.34 -2.47 13.54
N HIS A 209 16.85 -3.38 12.71
CA HIS A 209 17.17 -4.74 13.13
C HIS A 209 18.58 -4.86 13.74
N THR A 210 18.68 -4.80 15.06
CA THR A 210 19.96 -4.83 15.79
C THR A 210 20.70 -6.17 15.63
N ILE A 211 20.01 -7.30 15.86
CA ILE A 211 20.60 -8.65 15.78
C ILE A 211 21.20 -8.93 14.39
N LEU A 212 20.48 -8.59 13.32
CA LEU A 212 20.96 -8.74 11.94
C LEU A 212 22.27 -7.95 11.72
N LYS A 213 22.35 -6.71 12.19
CA LYS A 213 23.55 -5.86 12.07
C LYS A 213 24.72 -6.38 12.89
N GLU A 214 24.45 -6.88 14.08
CA GLU A 214 25.45 -7.51 14.94
C GLU A 214 26.02 -8.77 14.29
N HIS A 215 25.14 -9.68 13.84
CA HIS A 215 25.54 -10.90 13.14
C HIS A 215 26.31 -10.58 11.85
N TRP A 216 25.90 -9.55 11.10
CA TRP A 216 26.63 -9.09 9.91
C TRP A 216 28.05 -8.64 10.25
N THR A 217 28.19 -7.89 11.35
CA THR A 217 29.51 -7.42 11.83
C THR A 217 30.40 -8.58 12.25
N LEU A 218 29.86 -9.56 12.97
CA LEU A 218 30.58 -10.78 13.38
C LEU A 218 31.00 -11.62 12.16
N TYR A 219 30.10 -11.78 11.18
CA TYR A 219 30.37 -12.49 9.94
C TYR A 219 31.50 -11.85 9.14
N LYS A 220 31.49 -10.52 8.97
CA LYS A 220 32.59 -9.79 8.32
C LYS A 220 33.91 -9.93 9.09
N ARG A 221 33.87 -9.92 10.43
CA ARG A 221 35.07 -10.11 11.26
C ARG A 221 35.66 -11.51 11.07
N MET A 222 34.81 -12.54 10.99
CA MET A 222 35.22 -13.90 10.65
C MET A 222 35.86 -13.96 9.25
N LEU A 223 35.27 -13.33 8.24
CA LEU A 223 35.84 -13.32 6.89
C LEU A 223 37.22 -12.67 6.85
N LYS A 224 37.47 -11.61 7.62
CA LYS A 224 38.82 -11.05 7.77
C LYS A 224 39.79 -12.10 8.32
N SER A 225 39.40 -12.89 9.32
CA SER A 225 40.25 -13.96 9.85
C SER A 225 40.53 -15.06 8.82
N VAL A 226 39.54 -15.41 8.00
CA VAL A 226 39.69 -16.37 6.88
C VAL A 226 40.65 -15.83 5.82
N HIS A 227 40.55 -14.54 5.48
CA HIS A 227 41.43 -13.87 4.54
C HIS A 227 42.91 -13.96 4.93
N HIS A 228 43.22 -13.81 6.24
CA HIS A 228 44.61 -13.89 6.71
C HIS A 228 45.16 -15.32 6.74
N ASN A 229 44.30 -16.35 6.77
CA ASN A 229 44.73 -17.76 6.79
C ASN A 229 43.86 -18.68 5.89
N PRO A 230 43.79 -18.47 4.56
CA PRO A 230 42.82 -19.15 3.69
C PRO A 230 42.99 -20.67 3.66
N THR A 231 44.25 -21.14 3.67
CA THR A 231 44.61 -22.56 3.61
C THR A 231 44.11 -23.36 4.80
N LYS A 232 44.04 -22.73 5.99
CA LYS A 232 43.52 -23.37 7.22
C LYS A 232 42.03 -23.70 7.12
N PHE A 233 41.30 -22.98 6.28
CA PHE A 233 39.85 -23.13 6.09
C PHE A 233 39.50 -23.79 4.74
N GLY A 234 40.49 -24.31 4.01
CA GLY A 234 40.27 -25.00 2.73
C GLY A 234 39.94 -24.07 1.55
N PHE A 235 40.23 -22.76 1.66
CA PHE A 235 39.99 -21.79 0.58
C PHE A 235 41.28 -21.46 -0.19
N THR A 236 41.13 -21.21 -1.48
CA THR A 236 42.16 -20.57 -2.32
C THR A 236 41.94 -19.05 -2.33
N GLU A 237 43.00 -18.27 -2.32
CA GLU A 237 42.91 -16.80 -2.29
C GLU A 237 42.14 -16.23 -3.51
N GLU A 238 42.23 -16.91 -4.65
CA GLU A 238 41.50 -16.57 -5.88
C GLU A 238 39.99 -16.75 -5.76
N SER A 239 39.53 -17.76 -5.01
CA SER A 239 38.10 -18.02 -4.77
C SER A 239 37.48 -17.09 -3.73
N LEU A 240 38.28 -16.54 -2.81
CA LEU A 240 37.80 -15.70 -1.73
C LEU A 240 37.51 -14.26 -2.18
N LYS A 241 38.31 -13.72 -3.10
CA LYS A 241 38.18 -12.33 -3.59
C LYS A 241 36.80 -12.01 -4.19
N PRO A 242 36.19 -12.84 -5.06
CA PRO A 242 34.84 -12.60 -5.56
C PRO A 242 33.79 -12.55 -4.45
N PHE A 243 33.93 -13.42 -3.44
CA PHE A 243 33.00 -13.46 -2.31
C PHE A 243 33.12 -12.22 -1.43
N GLU A 244 34.35 -11.76 -1.14
CA GLU A 244 34.57 -10.51 -0.39
C GLU A 244 33.98 -9.29 -1.11
N ARG A 245 34.07 -9.24 -2.45
CA ARG A 245 33.41 -8.20 -3.25
C ARG A 245 31.89 -8.26 -3.13
N LEU A 246 31.31 -9.45 -3.18
CA LEU A 246 29.86 -9.62 -2.99
C LEU A 246 29.43 -9.10 -1.61
N ILE A 247 30.15 -9.47 -0.54
CA ILE A 247 29.84 -9.02 0.82
C ILE A 247 29.94 -7.49 0.94
N LEU A 248 30.96 -6.88 0.36
CA LEU A 248 31.07 -5.41 0.33
C LEU A 248 29.92 -4.77 -0.45
N GLN A 249 29.53 -5.35 -1.58
CA GLN A 249 28.40 -4.88 -2.39
C GLN A 249 27.08 -4.97 -1.62
N LEU A 250 26.83 -6.07 -0.91
CA LEU A 250 25.65 -6.23 -0.05
C LEU A 250 25.65 -5.23 1.10
N GLU A 251 26.80 -4.96 1.72
CA GLU A 251 26.91 -3.95 2.78
C GLU A 251 26.52 -2.56 2.26
N MET A 252 27.16 -2.11 1.18
CA MET A 252 26.93 -0.78 0.60
C MET A 252 25.50 -0.62 0.11
N ALA A 253 24.92 -1.67 -0.48
CA ALA A 253 23.59 -1.60 -1.06
C ALA A 253 22.47 -1.71 -0.02
N LEU A 254 22.62 -2.54 1.02
CA LEU A 254 21.53 -2.91 1.92
C LEU A 254 21.69 -2.38 3.35
N PHE A 255 22.90 -2.39 3.91
CA PHE A 255 23.11 -2.16 5.35
C PHE A 255 23.42 -0.72 5.73
N GLU A 256 23.84 0.11 4.77
CA GLU A 256 24.12 1.54 5.01
C GLU A 256 22.86 2.40 5.20
N GLY A 257 21.66 1.84 5.01
CA GLY A 257 20.40 2.57 5.12
C GLY A 257 20.23 3.63 4.03
N ASN A 258 20.75 3.33 2.84
CA ASN A 258 20.74 4.18 1.66
C ASN A 258 19.95 3.56 0.49
N ILE A 259 19.14 2.52 0.72
CA ILE A 259 18.38 1.83 -0.34
C ILE A 259 17.49 2.84 -1.07
N PHE A 260 16.75 3.68 -0.35
CA PHE A 260 15.92 4.72 -0.95
C PHE A 260 16.76 5.84 -1.58
N SER A 261 17.82 6.31 -0.90
CA SER A 261 18.66 7.41 -1.42
C SER A 261 19.32 7.04 -2.75
N ASN A 262 19.85 5.82 -2.85
CA ASN A 262 20.47 5.29 -4.07
C ASN A 262 19.51 5.27 -5.26
N CYS A 263 18.21 5.06 -5.01
CA CYS A 263 17.18 5.14 -6.06
C CYS A 263 16.99 6.59 -6.55
N VAL A 264 16.77 7.53 -5.63
CA VAL A 264 16.42 8.92 -5.98
C VAL A 264 17.62 9.74 -6.44
N ASP A 265 18.83 9.36 -6.04
CA ASP A 265 20.09 9.94 -6.51
C ASP A 265 20.63 9.25 -7.78
N GLY A 266 19.91 8.24 -8.29
CA GLY A 266 20.25 7.52 -9.51
C GLY A 266 20.26 8.42 -10.76
N ARG A 267 20.94 7.96 -11.82
CA ARG A 267 20.99 8.69 -13.10
C ARG A 267 19.73 8.42 -13.93
N PHE A 268 18.77 9.34 -13.86
CA PHE A 268 17.52 9.29 -14.64
C PHE A 268 17.68 9.80 -16.07
N ASP A 269 18.62 10.72 -16.33
CA ASP A 269 18.94 11.16 -17.68
C ASP A 269 19.66 10.04 -18.46
N ASP A 270 19.26 9.85 -19.71
CA ASP A 270 19.89 8.90 -20.63
C ASP A 270 19.98 9.49 -22.03
N MET A 271 21.18 10.01 -22.35
CA MET A 271 21.48 10.62 -23.64
C MET A 271 21.37 9.61 -24.80
N SER A 272 21.62 8.32 -24.55
CA SER A 272 21.56 7.28 -25.58
C SER A 272 20.12 6.97 -26.00
N ARG A 273 19.18 7.13 -25.07
CA ARG A 273 17.73 6.93 -25.28
C ARG A 273 16.95 8.24 -25.48
N GLY A 274 17.64 9.39 -25.51
CA GLY A 274 17.02 10.71 -25.63
C GLY A 274 16.20 11.15 -24.40
N ALA A 275 16.38 10.51 -23.25
CA ALA A 275 15.64 10.85 -22.04
C ALA A 275 16.33 12.00 -21.28
N HIS A 276 15.71 13.18 -21.29
CA HIS A 276 16.17 14.38 -20.60
C HIS A 276 15.23 14.73 -19.45
N VAL A 277 15.32 14.01 -18.34
CA VAL A 277 14.44 14.15 -17.18
C VAL A 277 14.73 15.43 -16.41
N SER A 278 15.99 15.66 -16.03
CA SER A 278 16.38 16.75 -15.11
C SER A 278 16.09 18.15 -15.64
N LYS A 279 16.04 18.30 -16.97
CA LYS A 279 15.80 19.56 -17.67
C LYS A 279 14.36 19.71 -18.19
N ASN A 280 13.49 18.74 -17.92
CA ASN A 280 12.12 18.76 -18.41
C ASN A 280 11.22 19.59 -17.47
N SER A 281 11.01 20.86 -17.81
CA SER A 281 10.15 21.76 -17.03
C SER A 281 8.68 21.36 -17.05
N THR A 282 8.19 20.80 -18.15
CA THR A 282 6.80 20.34 -18.28
C THR A 282 6.51 19.18 -17.33
N LEU A 283 7.40 18.17 -17.29
CA LEU A 283 7.28 17.09 -16.32
C LEU A 283 7.43 17.59 -14.87
N ALA A 284 8.30 18.57 -14.62
CA ALA A 284 8.46 19.16 -13.30
C ALA A 284 7.17 19.81 -12.79
N GLU A 285 6.50 20.60 -13.64
CA GLU A 285 5.22 21.24 -13.32
C GLU A 285 4.12 20.21 -13.04
N GLU A 286 4.00 19.18 -13.89
CA GLU A 286 3.04 18.10 -13.71
C GLU A 286 3.28 17.31 -12.43
N MET A 287 4.54 16.91 -12.16
CA MET A 287 4.88 16.20 -10.92
C MET A 287 4.58 17.05 -9.68
N ALA A 288 4.86 18.37 -9.72
CA ALA A 288 4.52 19.28 -8.63
C ALA A 288 3.00 19.42 -8.43
N HIS A 289 2.23 19.47 -9.53
CA HIS A 289 0.76 19.46 -9.48
C HIS A 289 0.25 18.16 -8.84
N VAL A 290 0.70 17.01 -9.32
CA VAL A 290 0.29 15.70 -8.81
C VAL A 290 0.62 15.54 -7.32
N ILE A 291 1.81 15.95 -6.87
CA ILE A 291 2.18 15.90 -5.45
C ILE A 291 1.21 16.73 -4.60
N LYS A 292 0.85 17.94 -5.04
CA LYS A 292 -0.11 18.81 -4.33
C LYS A 292 -1.50 18.18 -4.29
N THR A 293 -1.94 17.62 -5.42
CA THR A 293 -3.24 16.94 -5.55
C THR A 293 -3.30 15.73 -4.62
N LEU A 294 -2.31 14.83 -4.67
CA LEU A 294 -2.23 13.66 -3.77
C LEU A 294 -2.18 14.08 -2.30
N PHE A 295 -1.40 15.09 -1.95
CA PHE A 295 -1.34 15.61 -0.58
C PHE A 295 -2.72 16.06 -0.09
N SER A 296 -3.45 16.81 -0.92
CA SER A 296 -4.78 17.33 -0.58
C SER A 296 -5.85 16.25 -0.37
N PHE A 297 -5.70 15.08 -1.01
CA PHE A 297 -6.58 13.94 -0.80
C PHE A 297 -6.16 13.07 0.40
N ILE A 298 -4.85 12.94 0.64
CA ILE A 298 -4.31 12.03 1.64
C ILE A 298 -4.35 12.65 3.05
N GLU A 299 -3.82 13.86 3.23
CA GLU A 299 -3.66 14.47 4.56
C GLU A 299 -4.97 14.59 5.36
N PRO A 300 -6.10 15.06 4.77
CA PRO A 300 -7.32 15.27 5.54
C PRO A 300 -7.97 13.98 6.05
N MET A 301 -7.71 12.86 5.36
CA MET A 301 -8.27 11.55 5.69
C MET A 301 -7.49 10.85 6.80
N ILE A 302 -6.28 11.32 7.12
CA ILE A 302 -5.45 10.71 8.16
C ILE A 302 -6.05 11.00 9.54
N GLY A 303 -6.35 9.93 10.29
CA GLY A 303 -6.97 10.00 11.61
C GLY A 303 -8.51 10.01 11.59
N GLU A 304 -9.13 10.02 10.41
CA GLU A 304 -10.59 9.93 10.27
C GLU A 304 -11.11 8.50 10.48
N PRO A 305 -12.37 8.29 10.92
CA PRO A 305 -12.93 6.96 11.14
C PRO A 305 -13.01 6.08 9.89
N THR A 306 -12.94 6.68 8.70
CA THR A 306 -12.95 6.02 7.39
C THR A 306 -11.55 5.86 6.81
N GLU A 307 -10.50 6.14 7.60
CA GLU A 307 -9.12 5.96 7.21
C GLU A 307 -8.84 4.49 6.84
N THR A 308 -8.17 4.33 5.71
CA THR A 308 -7.69 3.06 5.16
C THR A 308 -6.17 3.07 5.10
N ASP A 309 -5.60 3.16 3.91
CA ASP A 309 -4.17 3.08 3.61
C ASP A 309 -3.48 4.44 3.48
N GLN A 310 -4.16 5.53 3.84
CA GLN A 310 -3.68 6.90 3.64
C GLN A 310 -2.33 7.16 4.31
N ARG A 311 -2.04 6.56 5.46
CA ARG A 311 -0.70 6.62 6.08
C ARG A 311 0.38 5.99 5.22
N PHE A 312 0.13 4.83 4.62
CA PHE A 312 1.09 4.19 3.72
C PHE A 312 1.28 5.00 2.44
N LYS A 313 0.18 5.51 1.88
CA LYS A 313 0.22 6.44 0.74
C LYS A 313 1.01 7.71 1.07
N PHE A 314 0.90 8.21 2.30
CA PHE A 314 1.66 9.39 2.76
C PHE A 314 3.17 9.15 2.81
N VAL A 315 3.61 7.94 3.21
CA VAL A 315 5.04 7.55 3.18
C VAL A 315 5.54 7.57 1.73
N GLY A 316 4.79 6.95 0.81
CA GLY A 316 5.12 6.97 -0.62
C GLY A 316 5.14 8.38 -1.21
N LEU A 317 4.17 9.23 -0.83
CA LEU A 317 4.11 10.63 -1.23
C LEU A 317 5.31 11.43 -0.72
N CYS A 318 5.77 11.19 0.51
CA CYS A 318 7.03 11.76 1.00
C CYS A 318 8.22 11.34 0.15
N GLY A 319 8.27 10.06 -0.25
CA GLY A 319 9.28 9.55 -1.19
C GLY A 319 9.23 10.26 -2.55
N LEU A 320 8.03 10.41 -3.12
CA LEU A 320 7.82 11.10 -4.39
C LEU A 320 8.23 12.58 -4.33
N TYR A 321 7.93 13.25 -3.22
CA TYR A 321 8.34 14.63 -2.98
C TYR A 321 9.87 14.78 -2.88
N VAL A 322 10.55 13.84 -2.24
CA VAL A 322 12.02 13.82 -2.22
C VAL A 322 12.58 13.60 -3.63
N LEU A 323 12.04 12.64 -4.38
CA LEU A 323 12.45 12.40 -5.77
C LEU A 323 12.29 13.67 -6.62
N TYR A 324 11.17 14.37 -6.51
CA TYR A 324 10.94 15.66 -7.20
C TYR A 324 12.06 16.68 -6.91
N ILE A 325 12.42 16.87 -5.64
CA ILE A 325 13.49 17.80 -5.27
C ILE A 325 14.85 17.32 -5.80
N ARG A 326 15.13 16.02 -5.80
CA ARG A 326 16.39 15.47 -6.31
C ARG A 326 16.54 15.64 -7.82
N LEU A 327 15.46 15.42 -8.58
CA LEU A 327 15.46 15.57 -10.03
C LEU A 327 15.62 17.02 -10.48
N TYR A 328 14.87 17.95 -9.87
CA TYR A 328 14.76 19.31 -10.37
C TYR A 328 15.50 20.36 -9.55
N GLN A 329 15.97 20.01 -8.36
CA GLN A 329 16.66 20.94 -7.43
C GLN A 329 15.84 22.19 -7.10
N THR A 330 14.51 22.13 -7.28
CA THR A 330 13.56 23.19 -6.93
C THR A 330 12.74 22.77 -5.71
N SER A 331 12.31 23.74 -4.91
CA SER A 331 11.54 23.46 -3.70
C SER A 331 10.57 24.58 -3.37
N ASP A 332 9.30 24.21 -3.13
CA ASP A 332 8.27 25.12 -2.63
C ASP A 332 8.31 25.13 -1.09
N LYS A 333 8.71 26.26 -0.49
CA LYS A 333 8.81 26.40 0.97
C LYS A 333 7.46 26.22 1.68
N LYS A 334 6.35 26.59 1.04
CA LYS A 334 5.01 26.43 1.61
C LYS A 334 4.63 24.97 1.63
N LEU A 335 4.82 24.28 0.51
CA LEU A 335 4.56 22.84 0.39
C LEU A 335 5.43 22.04 1.39
N PHE A 336 6.72 22.36 1.47
CA PHE A 336 7.61 21.73 2.45
C PHE A 336 7.10 21.88 3.89
N ARG A 337 6.59 23.06 4.26
CA ARG A 337 6.02 23.29 5.59
C ARG A 337 4.75 22.46 5.83
N GLN A 338 3.91 22.26 4.82
CA GLN A 338 2.74 21.37 4.91
C GLN A 338 3.16 19.91 5.19
N PHE A 339 4.14 19.39 4.45
CA PHE A 339 4.71 18.07 4.73
C PHE A 339 5.33 17.98 6.12
N TRP A 340 6.05 19.04 6.54
CA TRP A 340 6.66 19.10 7.86
C TRP A 340 5.62 19.06 8.98
N ASP A 341 4.51 19.80 8.87
CA ASP A 341 3.46 19.90 9.88
C ASP A 341 2.56 18.66 9.97
N SER A 342 2.72 17.66 9.09
CA SER A 342 1.97 16.39 9.11
C SER A 342 2.05 15.63 10.45
N PHE A 343 3.11 15.85 11.24
CA PHE A 343 3.28 15.25 12.58
C PHE A 343 2.11 15.56 13.53
N ARG A 344 1.39 16.66 13.31
CA ARG A 344 0.25 17.06 14.12
C ARG A 344 -0.92 16.09 13.96
N ARG A 345 -1.06 15.48 12.77
CA ARG A 345 -2.03 14.42 12.51
C ARG A 345 -1.50 13.08 12.98
N VAL A 346 -0.30 12.73 12.50
CA VAL A 346 0.33 11.44 12.77
C VAL A 346 1.81 11.64 13.04
N PRO A 347 2.25 11.53 14.31
CA PRO A 347 3.64 11.76 14.65
C PRO A 347 4.55 10.65 14.13
N GLY A 348 4.03 9.42 13.98
CA GLY A 348 4.76 8.27 13.45
C GLY A 348 3.80 7.25 12.83
N ILE A 349 4.30 6.54 11.82
CA ILE A 349 3.56 5.56 11.03
C ILE A 349 4.23 4.20 11.22
N GLN A 350 3.46 3.20 11.59
CA GLN A 350 3.93 1.82 11.55
C GLN A 350 3.96 1.35 10.10
N LEU A 351 5.13 0.92 9.63
CA LEU A 351 5.28 0.39 8.27
C LEU A 351 4.94 -1.09 8.21
N THR A 352 5.62 -1.89 9.03
CA THR A 352 5.41 -3.34 9.12
C THR A 352 5.94 -3.84 10.46
N GLY A 353 5.31 -4.87 11.04
CA GLY A 353 5.70 -5.41 12.35
C GLY A 353 5.82 -4.32 13.43
N ASN A 354 6.98 -4.26 14.07
CA ASN A 354 7.34 -3.25 15.07
C ASN A 354 8.05 -2.01 14.50
N VAL A 355 8.22 -1.91 13.18
CA VAL A 355 8.99 -0.86 12.53
C VAL A 355 8.18 0.43 12.42
N MET A 356 8.67 1.47 13.10
CA MET A 356 8.08 2.81 13.12
C MET A 356 8.88 3.76 12.23
N TRP A 357 8.15 4.51 11.40
CA TRP A 357 8.70 5.55 10.55
C TRP A 357 8.17 6.91 10.93
N PHE A 358 9.01 7.94 10.86
CA PHE A 358 8.69 9.28 11.31
C PHE A 358 8.91 10.29 10.17
N PRO A 359 7.85 10.97 9.70
CA PRO A 359 7.95 11.90 8.56
C PRO A 359 9.05 12.94 8.73
N ASN A 360 9.14 13.56 9.92
CA ASN A 360 10.12 14.62 10.16
C ASN A 360 11.56 14.11 10.21
N GLN A 361 11.80 12.89 10.74
CA GLN A 361 13.14 12.31 10.74
C GLN A 361 13.59 12.01 9.31
N PHE A 362 12.68 11.42 8.53
CA PHE A 362 12.90 11.15 7.11
C PHE A 362 13.19 12.43 6.32
N LEU A 363 12.35 13.46 6.44
CA LEU A 363 12.55 14.74 5.74
C LEU A 363 13.84 15.45 6.17
N THR A 364 14.22 15.34 7.45
CA THR A 364 15.49 15.90 7.95
C THR A 364 16.69 15.19 7.32
N LYS A 365 16.66 13.85 7.23
CA LYS A 365 17.70 13.04 6.60
C LYS A 365 17.79 13.31 5.10
N MET A 366 16.66 13.31 4.39
CA MET A 366 16.64 13.38 2.94
C MET A 366 16.78 14.79 2.37
N LEU A 367 16.33 15.82 3.10
CA LEU A 367 16.29 17.22 2.65
C LEU A 367 16.96 18.18 3.65
N PRO A 368 18.24 18.00 4.00
CA PRO A 368 18.91 18.79 5.03
C PRO A 368 18.91 20.30 4.71
N LYS A 369 19.03 20.68 3.43
CA LYS A 369 18.98 22.09 2.99
C LYS A 369 17.65 22.77 3.32
N MET A 370 16.54 22.02 3.28
CA MET A 370 15.21 22.57 3.60
C MET A 370 15.02 22.84 5.08
N MET A 371 15.81 22.22 5.96
CA MET A 371 15.76 22.45 7.40
C MET A 371 16.13 23.89 7.77
N ASN A 372 16.85 24.61 6.91
CA ASN A 372 17.19 26.01 7.12
C ASN A 372 15.98 26.95 6.96
N THR A 373 14.89 26.47 6.36
CA THR A 373 13.65 27.25 6.20
C THR A 373 12.74 27.19 7.43
N LEU A 374 13.08 26.36 8.42
CA LEU A 374 12.35 26.17 9.66
C LEU A 374 13.02 26.92 10.80
N ASP A 375 12.21 27.56 11.64
CA ASP A 375 12.69 28.21 12.85
C ASP A 375 13.03 27.19 13.95
N ARG A 376 13.78 27.64 14.97
CA ARG A 376 14.16 26.78 16.10
C ARG A 376 12.95 26.25 16.85
N LYS A 377 11.86 27.01 16.91
CA LYS A 377 10.61 26.64 17.59
C LYS A 377 9.93 25.47 16.88
N ALA A 378 9.79 25.49 15.55
CA ALA A 378 9.20 24.39 14.79
C ALA A 378 9.98 23.08 14.96
N LYS A 379 11.32 23.16 15.05
CA LYS A 379 12.17 21.97 15.28
C LYS A 379 11.97 21.39 16.69
N LEU A 380 11.88 22.24 17.71
CA LEU A 380 11.67 21.80 19.10
C LEU A 380 10.30 21.14 19.31
N ILE A 381 9.23 21.69 18.70
CA ILE A 381 7.87 21.15 18.83
C ILE A 381 7.79 19.70 18.34
N VAL A 382 8.45 19.38 17.22
CA VAL A 382 8.47 18.03 16.67
C VAL A 382 9.14 17.04 17.63
N SER A 383 10.22 17.47 18.29
CA SER A 383 10.94 16.62 19.24
C SER A 383 10.08 16.21 20.45
N SER A 384 9.19 17.09 20.91
CA SER A 384 8.27 16.79 22.02
C SER A 384 6.97 16.12 21.58
N ALA A 385 6.62 16.20 20.30
CA ALA A 385 5.32 15.73 19.78
C ALA A 385 5.09 14.23 19.98
N LYS A 386 6.14 13.40 19.84
CA LYS A 386 6.06 11.94 20.03
C LYS A 386 5.66 11.57 21.45
N THR A 387 6.40 12.10 22.43
CA THR A 387 6.12 11.91 23.86
C THR A 387 4.75 12.47 24.23
N GLN A 388 4.39 13.66 23.73
CA GLN A 388 3.10 14.27 24.02
C GLN A 388 1.95 13.42 23.47
N TRP A 389 2.06 12.95 22.22
CA TRP A 389 1.06 12.09 21.61
C TRP A 389 0.88 10.79 22.40
N LEU A 390 1.98 10.15 22.80
CA LEU A 390 1.93 8.92 23.59
C LEU A 390 1.22 9.15 24.92
N ASN A 391 1.59 10.21 25.65
CA ASN A 391 0.94 10.56 26.91
C ASN A 391 -0.57 10.81 26.74
N THR A 392 -0.97 11.56 25.71
CA THR A 392 -2.39 11.82 25.41
C THR A 392 -3.15 10.54 25.07
N ARG A 393 -2.57 9.66 24.25
CA ARG A 393 -3.20 8.38 23.89
C ARG A 393 -3.33 7.44 25.07
N THR A 394 -2.30 7.34 25.92
CA THR A 394 -2.32 6.52 27.13
C THR A 394 -3.43 6.94 28.10
N VAL A 395 -3.66 8.25 28.27
CA VAL A 395 -4.73 8.76 29.14
C VAL A 395 -6.13 8.52 28.53
N ASN A 396 -6.28 8.73 27.22
CA ASN A 396 -7.58 8.62 26.56
C ASN A 396 -7.96 7.18 26.16
N LEU A 397 -7.04 6.22 26.22
CA LEU A 397 -7.26 4.87 25.69
C LEU A 397 -8.50 4.19 26.28
N LEU A 398 -8.78 4.35 27.57
CA LEU A 398 -9.97 3.77 28.20
C LEU A 398 -11.26 4.26 27.53
N LYS A 399 -11.36 5.58 27.29
CA LYS A 399 -12.52 6.20 26.64
C LYS A 399 -12.60 5.79 25.17
N ASP A 400 -11.47 5.77 24.48
CA ASP A 400 -11.39 5.35 23.08
C ASP A 400 -11.82 3.89 22.92
N ALA A 401 -11.37 3.00 23.82
CA ALA A 401 -11.72 1.59 23.84
C ALA A 401 -13.22 1.36 24.10
N GLN A 402 -13.82 2.09 25.05
CA GLN A 402 -15.26 2.05 25.30
C GLN A 402 -16.06 2.51 24.08
N THR A 403 -15.61 3.57 23.41
CA THR A 403 -16.23 4.10 22.19
C THR A 403 -16.17 3.06 21.05
N MET A 404 -15.01 2.43 20.86
CA MET A 404 -14.85 1.38 19.85
C MET A 404 -15.70 0.15 20.16
N LYS A 405 -15.80 -0.26 21.43
CA LYS A 405 -16.67 -1.35 21.87
C LYS A 405 -18.13 -1.08 21.56
N ALA A 406 -18.62 0.14 21.85
CA ALA A 406 -19.99 0.52 21.52
C ALA A 406 -20.25 0.48 20.00
N ARG A 407 -19.34 1.03 19.19
CA ARG A 407 -19.45 1.02 17.72
C ARG A 407 -19.44 -0.40 17.16
N ALA A 408 -18.52 -1.24 17.63
CA ALA A 408 -18.42 -2.63 17.21
C ALA A 408 -19.68 -3.44 17.60
N ASN A 409 -20.21 -3.26 18.81
CA ASN A 409 -21.44 -3.95 19.23
C ASN A 409 -22.65 -3.58 18.37
N VAL A 410 -22.86 -2.29 18.10
CA VAL A 410 -23.94 -1.83 17.22
C VAL A 410 -23.78 -2.43 15.82
N TRP A 411 -22.56 -2.37 15.28
CA TRP A 411 -22.27 -2.96 13.96
C TRP A 411 -22.51 -4.48 13.94
N MET A 412 -22.07 -5.23 14.95
CA MET A 412 -22.30 -6.67 15.04
C MET A 412 -23.81 -6.97 15.08
N ILE A 413 -24.59 -6.27 15.91
CA ILE A 413 -26.05 -6.44 15.95
C ILE A 413 -26.69 -6.13 14.59
N GLN A 414 -26.25 -5.07 13.90
CA GLN A 414 -26.74 -4.73 12.57
C GLN A 414 -26.37 -5.80 11.55
N MET A 415 -25.15 -6.31 11.60
CA MET A 415 -24.67 -7.40 10.77
C MET A 415 -25.45 -8.69 11.02
N GLU A 416 -25.95 -8.95 12.24
CA GLU A 416 -26.79 -10.12 12.52
C GLU A 416 -28.28 -9.92 12.16
N SER A 417 -28.78 -8.67 12.25
CA SER A 417 -30.21 -8.35 12.10
C SER A 417 -30.65 -7.97 10.68
N HIS A 418 -29.77 -7.44 9.83
CA HIS A 418 -30.12 -6.90 8.50
C HIS A 418 -30.47 -7.96 7.43
N PHE A 419 -30.84 -9.16 7.85
CA PHE A 419 -31.26 -10.25 6.96
C PHE A 419 -32.77 -10.45 6.89
N GLN A 420 -33.56 -9.64 7.61
CA GLN A 420 -35.02 -9.71 7.61
C GLN A 420 -35.69 -8.49 6.96
N SER A 421 -34.93 -7.56 6.37
CA SER A 421 -35.47 -6.29 5.88
C SER A 421 -36.17 -6.42 4.53
N SER A 422 -37.45 -6.05 4.49
CA SER A 422 -38.25 -5.84 3.29
C SER A 422 -37.79 -4.57 2.55
N GLY A 423 -37.18 -4.75 1.38
CA GLY A 423 -36.65 -3.69 0.53
C GLY A 423 -36.29 -4.24 -0.85
N THR A 424 -36.02 -3.37 -1.83
CA THR A 424 -35.56 -3.82 -3.16
C THR A 424 -34.17 -4.46 -3.05
N VAL A 425 -33.86 -5.39 -3.95
CA VAL A 425 -32.55 -6.08 -4.00
C VAL A 425 -31.40 -5.06 -4.02
N LEU A 426 -31.57 -3.96 -4.75
CA LEU A 426 -30.56 -2.92 -4.93
C LEU A 426 -30.28 -2.13 -3.65
N GLU A 427 -31.32 -1.68 -2.92
CA GLU A 427 -31.17 -0.98 -1.64
C GLU A 427 -30.57 -1.89 -0.56
N ASN A 428 -30.92 -3.18 -0.59
CA ASN A 428 -30.35 -4.17 0.31
C ASN A 428 -28.86 -4.38 0.04
N LEU A 429 -28.42 -4.34 -1.23
CA LEU A 429 -27.00 -4.46 -1.60
C LEU A 429 -26.15 -3.25 -1.16
N ASP A 430 -26.66 -2.02 -1.29
CA ASP A 430 -25.94 -0.83 -0.81
C ASP A 430 -25.76 -0.85 0.71
N LYS A 431 -26.82 -1.18 1.44
CA LYS A 431 -26.79 -1.31 2.89
C LYS A 431 -25.78 -2.39 3.32
N ARG A 432 -25.77 -3.55 2.65
CA ARG A 432 -24.79 -4.61 2.90
C ARG A 432 -23.36 -4.15 2.61
N CYS A 433 -23.12 -3.48 1.47
CA CYS A 433 -21.82 -2.93 1.13
C CYS A 433 -21.33 -1.93 2.20
N LEU A 434 -22.21 -1.05 2.68
CA LEU A 434 -21.90 -0.11 3.75
C LEU A 434 -21.55 -0.85 5.05
N LEU A 435 -22.32 -1.86 5.45
CA LEU A 435 -22.06 -2.66 6.64
C LEU A 435 -20.71 -3.39 6.55
N PHE A 436 -20.36 -3.97 5.40
CA PHE A 436 -19.07 -4.63 5.21
C PHE A 436 -17.92 -3.63 5.34
N ARG A 437 -18.04 -2.46 4.71
CA ARG A 437 -17.04 -1.39 4.82
C ARG A 437 -16.90 -0.88 6.25
N GLN A 438 -18.01 -0.69 6.97
CA GLN A 438 -17.99 -0.27 8.38
C GLN A 438 -17.25 -1.26 9.26
N GLY A 439 -17.46 -2.56 9.09
CA GLY A 439 -16.74 -3.59 9.82
C GLY A 439 -15.24 -3.54 9.57
N LEU A 440 -14.83 -3.36 8.32
CA LEU A 440 -13.42 -3.19 7.94
C LEU A 440 -12.82 -1.93 8.56
N PHE A 441 -13.54 -0.80 8.58
CA PHE A 441 -13.08 0.43 9.21
C PHE A 441 -12.91 0.28 10.72
N ILE A 442 -13.84 -0.40 11.39
CA ILE A 442 -13.75 -0.70 12.83
C ILE A 442 -12.52 -1.58 13.10
N ALA A 443 -12.36 -2.68 12.37
CA ALA A 443 -11.23 -3.59 12.51
C ALA A 443 -9.89 -2.86 12.32
N ARG A 444 -9.79 -2.05 11.27
CA ARG A 444 -8.58 -1.28 10.96
C ARG A 444 -8.28 -0.21 12.01
N SER A 445 -9.30 0.49 12.50
CA SER A 445 -9.15 1.48 13.57
C SER A 445 -8.64 0.85 14.87
N ILE A 446 -9.19 -0.32 15.25
CA ILE A 446 -8.75 -1.07 16.43
C ILE A 446 -7.30 -1.52 16.25
N ASN A 447 -6.99 -2.19 15.13
CA ASN A 447 -5.64 -2.66 14.84
C ASN A 447 -4.63 -1.50 14.91
N HIS A 448 -4.95 -0.39 14.23
CA HIS A 448 -4.11 0.79 14.21
C HIS A 448 -3.86 1.37 15.62
N MET A 449 -4.89 1.43 16.46
CA MET A 449 -4.78 1.94 17.83
C MET A 449 -3.86 1.05 18.68
N VAL A 450 -4.06 -0.27 18.62
CA VAL A 450 -3.26 -1.24 19.36
C VAL A 450 -1.80 -1.17 18.93
N THR A 451 -1.54 -1.32 17.64
CA THR A 451 -0.18 -1.42 17.13
C THR A 451 0.60 -0.11 17.28
N SER A 452 -0.03 1.04 17.07
CA SER A 452 0.65 2.33 17.20
C SER A 452 1.02 2.65 18.64
N ILE A 453 0.15 2.33 19.60
CA ILE A 453 0.45 2.54 21.02
C ILE A 453 1.57 1.61 21.47
N MET A 454 1.48 0.31 21.14
CA MET A 454 2.50 -0.67 21.49
C MET A 454 3.87 -0.33 20.88
N ASN A 455 3.90 -0.03 19.58
CA ASN A 455 5.15 0.28 18.88
C ASN A 455 5.74 1.62 19.34
N MET A 456 4.93 2.62 19.69
CA MET A 456 5.43 3.86 20.28
C MET A 456 6.00 3.66 21.69
N HIS A 457 5.39 2.80 22.50
CA HIS A 457 5.94 2.42 23.80
C HIS A 457 7.29 1.72 23.66
N MET A 458 7.42 0.80 22.69
CA MET A 458 8.70 0.15 22.38
C MET A 458 9.73 1.16 21.87
N TYR A 459 9.36 2.03 20.92
CA TYR A 459 10.26 3.03 20.35
C TYR A 459 10.79 4.02 21.39
N GLU A 460 9.93 4.51 22.30
CA GLU A 460 10.31 5.43 23.37
C GLU A 460 10.96 4.72 24.57
N ASN A 461 11.09 3.39 24.53
CA ASN A 461 11.56 2.55 25.65
C ASN A 461 10.82 2.84 26.96
N ARG A 462 9.49 2.96 26.90
CA ARG A 462 8.64 3.23 28.07
C ARG A 462 7.77 2.04 28.40
N ALA A 463 7.85 1.59 29.66
CA ALA A 463 6.99 0.53 30.17
C ALA A 463 5.49 0.91 30.08
N MET A 464 4.67 -0.07 29.74
CA MET A 464 3.21 0.06 29.79
C MET A 464 2.71 -0.26 31.19
N THR A 465 1.69 0.46 31.66
CA THR A 465 1.04 0.13 32.93
C THR A 465 0.13 -1.08 32.77
N LYS A 466 -0.11 -1.83 33.84
CA LYS A 466 -1.03 -2.97 33.83
C LYS A 466 -2.44 -2.59 33.31
N SER A 467 -2.93 -1.42 33.70
CA SER A 467 -4.23 -0.91 33.24
C SER A 467 -4.26 -0.70 31.72
N LEU A 468 -3.21 -0.11 31.15
CA LEU A 468 -3.10 0.10 29.71
C LEU A 468 -3.10 -1.24 28.95
N VAL A 469 -2.33 -2.20 29.43
CA VAL A 469 -2.25 -3.54 28.82
C VAL A 469 -3.63 -4.22 28.81
N ILE A 470 -4.38 -4.14 29.91
CA ILE A 470 -5.74 -4.70 29.97
C ILE A 470 -6.66 -4.06 28.91
N GLN A 471 -6.57 -2.74 28.70
CA GLN A 471 -7.37 -2.07 27.66
C GLN A 471 -6.96 -2.52 26.25
N LEU A 472 -5.66 -2.67 25.99
CA LEU A 472 -5.16 -3.18 24.72
C LEU A 472 -5.61 -4.61 24.45
N CYS A 473 -5.57 -5.49 25.46
CA CYS A 473 -6.10 -6.85 25.34
C CYS A 473 -7.60 -6.84 25.01
N GLY A 474 -8.39 -6.00 25.69
CA GLY A 474 -9.82 -5.87 25.39
C GLY A 474 -10.11 -5.36 23.97
N LEU A 475 -9.24 -4.51 23.41
CA LEU A 475 -9.31 -4.11 22.01
C LEU A 475 -8.96 -5.26 21.06
N ILE A 476 -7.96 -6.08 21.38
CA ILE A 476 -7.60 -7.27 20.58
C ILE A 476 -8.74 -8.30 20.60
N GLU A 477 -9.34 -8.54 21.75
CA GLU A 477 -10.54 -9.38 21.89
C GLU A 477 -11.69 -8.84 21.02
N LEU A 478 -11.90 -7.52 21.01
CA LEU A 478 -12.91 -6.90 20.16
C LEU A 478 -12.61 -7.06 18.66
N LEU A 479 -11.33 -6.96 18.26
CA LEU A 479 -10.91 -7.22 16.89
C LEU A 479 -11.20 -8.67 16.48
N LYS A 480 -10.97 -9.62 17.40
CA LYS A 480 -11.31 -11.02 17.21
C LYS A 480 -12.83 -11.24 17.13
N ALA A 481 -13.62 -10.54 17.95
CA ALA A 481 -15.08 -10.58 17.82
C ALA A 481 -15.54 -10.09 16.43
N VAL A 482 -14.98 -8.99 15.93
CA VAL A 482 -15.27 -8.49 14.57
C VAL A 482 -14.89 -9.52 13.51
N GLN A 483 -13.71 -10.15 13.63
CA GLN A 483 -13.28 -11.23 12.74
C GLN A 483 -14.27 -12.40 12.77
N MET A 484 -14.73 -12.81 13.96
CA MET A 484 -15.69 -13.90 14.11
C MET A 484 -17.06 -13.57 13.51
N THR A 485 -17.53 -12.32 13.60
CA THR A 485 -18.77 -11.90 12.94
C THR A 485 -18.67 -11.97 11.43
N PHE A 486 -17.54 -11.55 10.84
CA PHE A 486 -17.29 -11.75 9.42
C PHE A 486 -17.28 -13.24 9.06
N HIS A 487 -16.58 -14.06 9.84
CA HIS A 487 -16.46 -15.49 9.59
C HIS A 487 -17.81 -16.22 9.63
N ARG A 488 -18.64 -15.97 10.67
CA ARG A 488 -20.01 -16.54 10.78
C ARG A 488 -20.92 -16.17 9.62
N ARG A 489 -20.64 -15.06 8.93
CA ARG A 489 -21.43 -14.57 7.79
C ARG A 489 -20.71 -14.74 6.45
N THR A 490 -19.66 -15.56 6.39
CA THR A 490 -18.80 -15.73 5.19
C THR A 490 -19.60 -16.09 3.94
N MET A 491 -20.52 -17.07 4.02
CA MET A 491 -21.31 -17.49 2.86
C MET A 491 -22.13 -16.34 2.26
N LEU A 492 -22.78 -15.57 3.12
CA LEU A 492 -23.56 -14.41 2.70
C LEU A 492 -22.68 -13.30 2.14
N ILE A 493 -21.52 -13.05 2.77
CA ILE A 493 -20.57 -12.06 2.26
C ILE A 493 -20.12 -12.49 0.86
N ALA A 494 -19.77 -13.76 0.66
CA ALA A 494 -19.39 -14.29 -0.65
C ALA A 494 -20.50 -14.10 -1.70
N GLN A 495 -21.76 -14.41 -1.35
CA GLN A 495 -22.90 -14.14 -2.25
C GLN A 495 -23.04 -12.64 -2.55
N SER A 496 -23.01 -11.79 -1.53
CA SER A 496 -23.23 -10.35 -1.65
C SER A 496 -22.10 -9.64 -2.40
N VAL A 497 -20.85 -10.08 -2.23
CA VAL A 497 -19.68 -9.51 -2.93
C VAL A 497 -19.81 -9.68 -4.44
N ASN A 498 -20.32 -10.81 -4.93
CA ASN A 498 -20.56 -11.01 -6.36
C ASN A 498 -21.60 -10.00 -6.92
N HIS A 499 -22.70 -9.80 -6.20
CA HIS A 499 -23.70 -8.81 -6.58
C HIS A 499 -23.18 -7.36 -6.50
N ILE A 500 -22.36 -7.05 -5.49
CA ILE A 500 -21.71 -5.74 -5.35
C ILE A 500 -20.73 -5.52 -6.52
N ALA A 501 -19.94 -6.53 -6.88
CA ALA A 501 -19.00 -6.44 -8.00
C ALA A 501 -19.73 -6.16 -9.32
N GLN A 502 -20.79 -6.93 -9.63
CA GLN A 502 -21.63 -6.70 -10.81
C GLN A 502 -22.20 -5.28 -10.85
N ARG A 503 -22.74 -4.80 -9.72
CA ARG A 503 -23.27 -3.45 -9.62
C ARG A 503 -22.20 -2.38 -9.86
N LEU A 504 -21.02 -2.53 -9.26
CA LEU A 504 -19.91 -1.60 -9.45
C LEU A 504 -19.42 -1.62 -10.90
N SER A 505 -19.36 -2.79 -11.54
CA SER A 505 -19.06 -2.90 -12.98
C SER A 505 -20.09 -2.17 -13.83
N PHE A 506 -21.39 -2.29 -13.52
CA PHE A 506 -22.43 -1.54 -14.20
C PHE A 506 -22.26 -0.02 -14.01
N LEU A 507 -22.06 0.45 -12.78
CA LEU A 507 -21.84 1.88 -12.50
C LEU A 507 -20.59 2.42 -13.22
N ALA A 508 -19.54 1.62 -13.31
CA ALA A 508 -18.35 1.96 -14.08
C ALA A 508 -18.66 2.09 -15.58
N LEU A 509 -19.42 1.14 -16.15
CA LEU A 509 -19.85 1.18 -17.55
C LEU A 509 -20.74 2.39 -17.85
N VAL A 510 -21.69 2.72 -16.98
CA VAL A 510 -22.55 3.91 -17.12
C VAL A 510 -21.71 5.19 -17.06
N SER A 511 -20.77 5.28 -16.12
CA SER A 511 -19.87 6.43 -16.00
C SER A 511 -18.98 6.60 -17.24
N LEU A 512 -18.50 5.49 -17.80
CA LEU A 512 -17.75 5.49 -19.08
C LEU A 512 -18.64 5.90 -20.26
N GLY A 513 -19.89 5.45 -20.29
CA GLY A 513 -20.89 5.88 -21.27
C GLY A 513 -21.14 7.38 -21.22
N ALA A 514 -21.39 7.92 -20.03
CA ALA A 514 -21.58 9.36 -19.83
C ALA A 514 -20.34 10.17 -20.26
N ALA A 515 -19.14 9.71 -19.91
CA ALA A 515 -17.88 10.35 -20.33
C ALA A 515 -17.71 10.36 -21.86
N LYS A 516 -18.13 9.30 -22.55
CA LYS A 516 -18.13 9.23 -24.02
C LYS A 516 -19.03 10.31 -24.62
N TRP A 517 -20.23 10.52 -24.08
CA TRP A 517 -21.17 11.55 -24.54
C TRP A 517 -20.63 12.98 -24.38
N TYR A 518 -20.02 13.30 -23.23
CA TYR A 518 -19.42 14.63 -23.01
C TYR A 518 -18.23 14.92 -23.96
N GLY A 519 -17.49 13.89 -24.38
CA GLY A 519 -16.42 14.03 -25.37
C GLY A 519 -16.92 14.41 -26.77
N PHE A 520 -18.09 13.90 -27.17
CA PHE A 520 -18.71 14.24 -28.46
C PHE A 520 -19.39 15.62 -28.47
N THR A 521 -19.96 16.08 -27.36
CA THR A 521 -20.62 17.39 -27.29
C THR A 521 -19.66 18.58 -27.27
N ASN A 522 -18.41 18.38 -26.86
CA ASN A 522 -17.37 19.43 -26.86
C ASN A 522 -16.49 19.43 -28.13
N SER A 523 -16.77 18.56 -29.11
CA SER A 523 -16.01 18.43 -30.36
C SER A 523 -16.80 18.85 -31.61
N TYR A 524 -17.91 19.58 -31.45
CA TYR A 524 -18.65 20.25 -32.53
C TYR A 524 -18.73 21.76 -32.34
#